data_AF-A0A1A6HUK4-F1
#
_entry.id   AF-A0A1A6HUK4-F1
#
_cell.length_a   1.000
_cell.length_b   1.000
_cell.length_c   1.000
_cell.angle_alpha   90.00
_cell.angle_beta   90.00
_cell.angle_gamma   90.00
#
_symmetry.space_group_name_H-M   'P 1'
#
loop_
_entity.id
_entity.type
_entity.pdbx_description
1 polymer ?
#
loop_
_entity_poly.entity_id
_entity_poly.type
_entity_poly.pdbx_seq_one_letter_code
_entity_poly.pdbx_strand_id
1 'polypeptide(L)'
;MSYDRYVAICKPLHYTTIMNSRVCIKFLIGCYLIALIIVIPPFGMGFELEFCNSNVIDHFGCDAAPILKITCSDTELLEQFVLILAVLTLLLTL
;
A
#
# COMPACT_ATOMS: atom_id res chain seq x y z
N MET A 1 -1.50 2.52 15.58
CA MET A 1 -2.19 2.26 16.87
C MET A 1 -1.22 1.81 17.96
N SER A 2 -0.26 0.92 17.67
CA SER A 2 0.77 0.49 18.64
C SER A 2 1.55 1.66 19.26
N TYR A 3 1.97 2.63 18.44
CA TYR A 3 2.69 3.82 18.89
C TYR A 3 1.90 4.68 19.90
N ASP A 4 0.59 4.84 19.70
CA ASP A 4 -0.30 5.58 20.62
C ASP A 4 -0.28 4.97 22.03
N ARG A 5 -0.47 3.63 22.09
CA ARG A 5 -0.46 2.87 23.33
C ARG A 5 0.91 2.92 24.02
N TYR A 6 1.99 2.83 23.25
CA TYR A 6 3.34 2.95 23.78
C TYR A 6 3.59 4.30 24.47
N VAL A 7 3.23 5.41 23.82
CA VAL A 7 3.41 6.75 24.39
C VAL A 7 2.53 6.96 25.62
N ALA A 8 1.30 6.45 25.61
CA ALA A 8 0.39 6.53 26.76
C ALA A 8 0.95 5.80 27.99
N ILE A 9 1.60 4.65 27.80
CA ILE A 9 2.17 3.84 28.89
C ILE A 9 3.52 4.39 29.36
N CYS A 10 4.44 4.69 28.44
CA CYS A 10 5.80 5.07 28.79
C CYS A 10 5.95 6.56 29.16
N LYS A 11 5.03 7.44 28.72
CA LYS A 11 5.10 8.89 28.92
C LYS A 11 3.70 9.54 29.14
N PRO A 12 2.95 9.15 30.19
CA PRO A 12 1.58 9.60 30.40
C PRO A 12 1.43 11.13 30.53
N LEU A 13 2.34 11.82 31.25
CA LEU A 13 2.26 13.28 31.42
C LEU A 13 2.52 14.07 30.13
N HIS A 14 3.28 13.50 29.20
CA HIS A 14 3.59 14.12 27.92
C HIS A 14 2.70 13.60 26.77
N TYR A 15 1.77 12.70 27.06
CA TYR A 15 0.93 12.10 26.02
C TYR A 15 0.13 13.16 25.26
N THR A 16 -0.48 14.15 25.93
CA THR A 16 -1.27 15.20 25.29
C THR A 16 -0.43 16.18 24.47
N THR A 17 0.84 16.36 24.82
CA THR A 17 1.77 17.23 24.08
C THR A 17 2.38 16.51 22.87
N ILE A 18 2.67 15.21 23.00
CA ILE A 18 3.20 14.37 21.92
C ILE A 18 2.09 13.99 20.93
N MET A 19 0.94 13.53 21.43
CA MET A 19 -0.21 13.05 20.68
C MET A 19 -1.27 14.15 20.51
N ASN A 20 -0.85 15.27 19.92
CA ASN A 20 -1.74 16.39 19.59
C ASN A 20 -2.54 16.09 18.30
N SER A 21 -3.69 16.76 18.09
CA SER A 21 -4.54 16.53 16.90
C SER A 21 -3.77 16.76 15.59
N ARG A 22 -2.84 17.73 15.57
CA ARG A 22 -1.96 17.98 14.40
C ARG A 22 -1.07 16.78 14.08
N VAL A 23 -0.53 16.10 15.09
CA VAL A 23 0.34 14.93 14.91
C VAL A 23 -0.51 13.75 14.40
N CYS A 24 -1.70 13.55 14.99
CA CYS A 24 -2.64 12.53 14.55
C CYS A 24 -3.05 12.72 13.07
N ILE A 25 -3.38 13.96 12.67
CA ILE A 25 -3.71 14.29 11.27
C ILE A 25 -2.52 14.03 10.34
N LYS A 26 -1.30 14.39 10.75
CA LYS A 26 -0.09 14.09 9.95
C LYS A 26 0.12 12.60 9.77
N PHE A 27 -0.06 11.80 10.81
CA PHE A 27 0.00 10.34 10.70
C PHE A 27 -1.08 9.79 9.76
N LEU A 28 -2.32 10.26 9.87
CA LEU A 28 -3.41 9.87 8.98
C LEU A 28 -3.09 10.18 7.51
N ILE A 29 -2.62 11.40 7.23
CA ILE A 29 -2.22 11.82 5.88
C ILE A 29 -1.05 10.96 5.39
N GLY A 30 -0.04 10.72 6.23
CA GLY A 30 1.10 9.87 5.89
C GLY A 30 0.69 8.44 5.52
N CYS A 31 -0.14 7.81 6.35
CA CYS A 31 -0.69 6.47 6.07
C CYS A 31 -1.50 6.45 4.77
N TYR A 32 -2.32 7.46 4.53
CA TYR A 32 -3.12 7.58 3.32
C TYR A 32 -2.26 7.75 2.07
N LEU A 33 -1.25 8.63 2.12
CA LEU A 33 -0.32 8.84 1.01
C LEU A 33 0.49 7.58 0.71
N ILE A 34 0.98 6.88 1.74
CA ILE A 34 1.67 5.61 1.55
C ILE A 34 0.73 4.62 0.85
N ALA A 35 -0.48 4.40 1.36
CA ALA A 35 -1.44 3.49 0.73
C ALA A 35 -1.77 3.88 -0.73
N LEU A 36 -1.85 5.17 -1.03
CA LEU A 36 -2.08 5.67 -2.37
C LEU A 36 -0.88 5.40 -3.29
N ILE A 37 0.36 5.61 -2.81
CA ILE A 37 1.59 5.27 -3.54
C ILE A 37 1.69 3.76 -3.80
N ILE A 38 1.13 2.94 -2.92
CA ILE A 38 1.07 1.48 -3.09
C ILE A 38 0.10 1.09 -4.21
N VAL A 39 -1.06 1.74 -4.27
CA VAL A 39 -2.17 1.35 -5.15
C VAL A 39 -2.07 1.99 -6.53
N ILE A 40 -1.51 3.19 -6.66
CA ILE A 40 -1.45 3.91 -7.94
C ILE A 40 -0.60 3.19 -9.00
N PRO A 41 0.63 2.70 -8.73
CA PRO A 41 1.44 2.03 -9.74
C PRO A 41 0.77 0.80 -10.38
N PRO A 42 0.21 -0.17 -9.62
CA PRO A 42 -0.49 -1.29 -10.22
C PRO A 42 -1.77 -0.87 -10.94
N PHE A 43 -2.46 0.17 -10.46
CA PHE A 43 -3.66 0.69 -11.12
C PHE A 43 -3.32 1.37 -12.46
N GLY A 44 -2.29 2.23 -12.48
CA GLY A 44 -1.85 2.95 -13.68
C GLY A 44 -1.26 2.02 -14.75
N MET A 45 -0.42 1.06 -14.34
CA MET A 45 0.07 0.03 -15.25
C MET A 45 -1.07 -0.85 -15.77
N GLY A 46 -2.10 -1.11 -14.95
CA GLY A 46 -3.35 -1.75 -15.35
C GLY A 46 -4.04 -1.13 -16.56
N PHE A 47 -3.92 0.19 -16.76
CA PHE A 47 -4.53 0.91 -17.90
C PHE A 47 -3.65 0.95 -19.16
N GLU A 48 -2.32 0.86 -19.03
CA GLU A 48 -1.37 0.90 -20.17
C GLU A 48 -0.99 -0.49 -20.71
N LEU A 49 -1.50 -1.56 -20.11
CA LEU A 49 -1.25 -2.92 -20.57
C LEU A 49 -2.02 -3.20 -21.88
N GLU A 50 -1.30 -3.23 -23.00
CA GLU A 50 -1.80 -3.76 -24.27
C GLU A 50 -2.10 -5.26 -24.11
N PHE A 51 -3.39 -5.61 -24.03
CA PHE A 51 -3.87 -6.99 -23.99
C PHE A 51 -3.57 -7.68 -25.32
N CYS A 52 -2.49 -8.45 -25.34
CA CYS A 52 -2.17 -9.30 -26.49
C CYS A 52 -3.09 -10.53 -26.45
N ASN A 53 -4.17 -10.47 -27.24
CA ASN A 53 -5.05 -11.57 -27.67
C ASN A 53 -6.36 -11.79 -26.89
N SER A 54 -7.46 -11.32 -27.50
CA SER A 54 -8.82 -11.89 -27.55
C SER A 54 -9.43 -12.62 -26.32
N ASN A 55 -10.34 -11.90 -25.66
CA ASN A 55 -11.72 -12.33 -25.34
C ASN A 55 -12.02 -13.14 -24.05
N VAL A 56 -12.79 -12.47 -23.16
CA VAL A 56 -13.68 -12.95 -22.08
C VAL A 56 -13.02 -13.55 -20.83
N ILE A 57 -12.97 -12.75 -19.77
CA ILE A 57 -12.91 -13.24 -18.39
C ILE A 57 -13.99 -12.52 -17.59
N ASP A 58 -15.11 -13.21 -17.39
CA ASP A 58 -16.13 -12.86 -16.42
C ASP A 58 -15.56 -13.03 -15.00
N HIS A 59 -15.78 -12.03 -14.14
CA HIS A 59 -15.43 -11.99 -12.70
C HIS A 59 -13.98 -11.70 -12.31
N PHE A 60 -13.52 -10.47 -12.57
CA PHE A 60 -12.23 -9.91 -12.13
C PHE A 60 -12.30 -9.08 -10.83
N GLY A 61 -13.29 -9.34 -9.96
CA GLY A 61 -13.60 -8.45 -8.83
C GLY A 61 -12.94 -8.78 -7.49
N CYS A 62 -12.36 -9.97 -7.31
CA CYS A 62 -12.02 -10.46 -5.97
C CYS A 62 -10.66 -11.15 -5.81
N ASP A 63 -9.85 -11.24 -6.86
CA ASP A 63 -8.52 -11.86 -6.77
C ASP A 63 -7.48 -11.12 -7.63
N ALA A 64 -6.33 -10.80 -7.02
CA ALA A 64 -5.17 -10.18 -7.68
C ALA A 64 -4.29 -11.21 -8.41
N ALA A 65 -4.54 -12.51 -8.19
CA ALA A 65 -3.80 -13.62 -8.79
C ALA A 65 -3.88 -13.77 -10.33
N PRO A 66 -4.98 -13.38 -11.04
CA PRO A 66 -5.05 -13.53 -12.49
C PRO A 66 -4.45 -12.34 -13.25
N ILE A 67 -4.17 -11.18 -12.64
CA ILE A 67 -3.55 -10.02 -13.33
C ILE A 67 -2.14 -10.38 -13.83
N LEU A 68 -1.42 -11.22 -13.09
CA LEU A 68 -0.05 -11.65 -13.38
C LEU A 68 0.08 -12.62 -14.57
N LYS A 69 -1.01 -13.22 -15.06
CA LYS A 69 -0.96 -14.32 -16.06
C LYS A 69 -1.30 -13.91 -17.50
N ILE A 70 -1.73 -12.67 -17.73
CA ILE A 70 -2.36 -12.25 -19.00
C ILE A 70 -1.59 -11.13 -19.70
N THR A 71 -0.53 -10.59 -19.08
CA THR A 71 0.21 -9.45 -19.61
C THR A 71 1.42 -9.93 -20.41
N CYS A 72 1.45 -9.60 -21.70
CA CYS A 72 2.54 -9.94 -22.62
C CYS A 72 3.75 -8.96 -22.51
N SER A 73 3.86 -8.23 -21.39
CA SER A 73 4.87 -7.20 -21.14
C SER A 73 5.55 -7.43 -19.78
N ASP A 74 6.85 -7.13 -19.68
CA ASP A 74 7.76 -7.52 -18.59
C ASP A 74 7.25 -7.14 -17.18
N THR A 75 6.63 -8.11 -16.50
CA THR A 75 6.10 -7.96 -15.13
C THR A 75 7.16 -7.98 -14.03
N GLU A 76 8.43 -8.25 -14.37
CA GLU A 76 9.53 -8.34 -13.39
C GLU A 76 9.69 -7.06 -12.58
N LEU A 77 9.52 -5.89 -13.20
CA LEU A 77 9.61 -4.61 -12.51
C LEU A 77 8.44 -4.41 -11.53
N LEU A 78 7.22 -4.75 -11.93
CA LEU A 78 6.04 -4.63 -11.06
C LEU A 78 6.16 -5.59 -9.86
N GLU A 79 6.59 -6.83 -10.08
CA GLU A 79 6.83 -7.78 -8.98
C GLU A 79 7.91 -7.29 -8.02
N GLN A 80 9.04 -6.78 -8.53
CA GLN A 80 10.09 -6.20 -7.70
C GLN A 80 9.58 -4.99 -6.88
N PHE A 81 8.80 -4.09 -7.50
CA PHE A 81 8.21 -2.96 -6.80
C PHE A 81 7.26 -3.41 -5.68
N VAL A 82 6.39 -4.38 -5.95
CA VAL A 82 5.46 -4.94 -4.95
C VAL A 82 6.21 -5.62 -3.82
N LEU A 83 7.27 -6.39 -4.12
CA LEU A 83 8.11 -7.05 -3.11
C LEU A 83 8.85 -6.03 -2.23
N ILE A 84 9.49 -5.02 -2.82
CA ILE A 84 10.19 -3.96 -2.08
C ILE A 84 9.23 -3.25 -1.14
N LEU A 85 8.02 -2.95 -1.64
CA LEU A 85 6.99 -2.28 -0.88
C LEU A 85 6.40 -3.15 0.23
N ALA A 86 6.20 -4.44 -0.02
CA ALA A 86 5.77 -5.41 0.99
C ALA A 86 6.80 -5.53 2.13
N VAL A 87 8.09 -5.55 1.79
CA VAL A 87 9.18 -5.53 2.78
C VAL A 87 9.20 -4.21 3.55
N LEU A 88 9.07 -3.07 2.87
CA LEU A 88 9.05 -1.75 3.51
C LEU A 88 7.88 -1.61 4.47
N THR A 89 6.68 -2.04 4.06
CA THR A 89 5.49 -2.03 4.91
C THR A 89 5.64 -2.95 6.11
N LEU A 90 6.15 -4.17 5.92
CA LEU A 90 6.48 -5.08 7.03
C LEU A 90 7.44 -4.42 8.03
N LEU A 91 8.55 -3.84 7.56
CA LEU A 91 9.52 -3.14 8.41
C LEU A 91 8.94 -1.92 9.13
N LEU A 92 7.99 -1.22 8.52
CA LEU A 92 7.32 -0.08 9.16
C LEU A 92 6.29 -0.53 10.22
N THR A 93 5.74 -1.74 10.08
CA THR A 93 4.69 -2.28 10.96
C THR A 93 5.22 -3.15 12.10
N LEU A 94 6.39 -3.76 11.94
CA LEU A 94 7.07 -4.59 12.95
C LEU A 94 7.75 -3.70 14.01
#